data_AF-A0A962NZ24-F1
#
_entry.id   AF-A0A962NZ24-F1
#
_cell.length_a   1.000
_cell.length_b   1.000
_cell.length_c   1.000
_cell.angle_alpha   90.00
_cell.angle_beta   90.00
_cell.angle_gamma   90.00
#
_symmetry.space_group_name_H-M   'P 1'
#
loop_
_entity.id
_entity.type
_entity.pdbx_description
1 polymer ?
#
loop_
_entity_poly.entity_id
_entity_poly.type
_entity_poly.pdbx_seq_one_letter_code
_entity_poly.pdbx_strand_id
1 'polypeptide(L)'
;MIAEMVGKTVISAVITHIVKWIANLNRAGNARKQQSEECLQRVIIAVRKTAVYCRYLDNGNNPDYVRESDISCEWTALALELEKLKLTALAKKCRVKGWYWEDQGRFDEVFLKEAQVSFEHIEKSATILLNAISKS
;
A
#
# COMPACT_ATOMS: atom_id res chain seq x y z
N MET A 1 11.25 27.23 10.61
CA MET A 1 9.99 27.90 10.25
C MET A 1 9.33 27.36 8.96
N ILE A 2 9.97 27.39 7.78
CA ILE A 2 9.35 26.88 6.52
C ILE A 2 9.14 25.35 6.56
N ALA A 3 10.14 24.57 7.01
CA ALA A 3 10.03 23.11 7.08
C ALA A 3 8.93 22.62 8.05
N GLU A 4 8.77 23.27 9.21
CA GLU A 4 7.69 22.96 10.17
C GLU A 4 6.30 23.29 9.63
N MET A 5 6.18 24.38 8.85
CA MET A 5 4.92 24.80 8.24
C MET A 5 4.51 23.87 7.09
N VAL A 6 5.48 23.40 6.30
CA VAL A 6 5.25 22.38 5.27
C VAL A 6 4.85 21.04 5.91
N GLY A 7 5.52 20.63 6.98
CA GLY A 7 5.19 19.40 7.71
C GLY A 7 3.77 19.38 8.28
N LYS A 8 3.31 20.48 8.90
CA LYS A 8 1.94 20.59 9.45
C LYS A 8 0.86 20.52 8.37
N THR A 9 1.10 21.14 7.21
CA THR A 9 0.13 21.18 6.11
C THR A 9 -0.06 19.80 5.46
N VAL A 10 1.03 19.04 5.28
CA VAL A 10 0.99 17.69 4.70
C VAL A 10 0.28 16.71 5.64
N ILE A 11 0.54 16.76 6.95
CA ILE A 11 -0.13 15.92 7.94
C ILE A 11 -1.64 16.20 7.99
N SER A 12 -2.01 17.49 7.98
CA SER A 12 -3.43 17.92 7.97
C SER A 12 -4.18 17.41 6.74
N ALA A 13 -3.57 17.48 5.56
CA ALA A 13 -4.17 16.98 4.33
C ALA A 13 -4.43 15.47 4.39
N VAL A 14 -3.45 14.67 4.84
CA VAL A 14 -3.59 13.21 4.97
C VAL A 14 -4.71 12.84 5.94
N ILE A 15 -4.75 13.48 7.12
CA ILE A 15 -5.81 13.23 8.12
C ILE A 15 -7.18 13.60 7.54
N THR A 16 -7.29 14.73 6.84
CA THR A 16 -8.54 15.17 6.22
C THR A 16 -9.05 14.17 5.19
N HIS A 17 -8.16 13.58 4.38
CA HIS A 17 -8.54 12.56 3.40
C HIS A 17 -9.04 11.28 4.07
N ILE A 18 -8.37 10.83 5.13
CA ILE A 18 -8.78 9.64 5.89
C ILE A 18 -10.16 9.85 6.52
N VAL A 19 -10.39 11.00 7.18
CA VAL A 19 -11.68 11.33 7.80
C VAL A 19 -12.81 11.37 6.78
N LYS A 20 -12.59 12.02 5.63
CA LYS A 20 -13.59 12.07 4.54
C LYS A 20 -13.89 10.68 3.99
N TRP A 21 -12.87 9.85 3.82
CA TRP A 21 -13.05 8.47 3.35
C TRP A 21 -13.87 7.64 4.35
N ILE A 22 -13.58 7.71 5.65
CA ILE A 22 -14.36 7.01 6.70
C ILE A 22 -15.81 7.50 6.73
N ALA A 23 -16.04 8.82 6.64
CA ALA A 23 -17.39 9.35 6.59
C ALA A 23 -18.19 8.81 5.39
N ASN A 24 -17.54 8.69 4.23
CA ASN A 24 -18.14 8.06 3.05
C ASN A 24 -18.34 6.55 3.23
N LEU A 25 -17.41 5.88 3.90
CA LEU A 25 -17.46 4.45 4.19
C LEU A 25 -18.63 4.11 5.12
N ASN A 26 -18.84 4.93 6.15
CA ASN A 26 -19.97 4.82 7.08
C ASN A 26 -21.32 4.95 6.36
N ARG A 27 -21.40 5.80 5.33
CA ARG A 27 -22.61 5.94 4.50
C ARG A 27 -22.83 4.77 3.54
N ALA A 28 -21.76 4.11 3.11
CA ALA A 28 -21.80 3.02 2.14
C ALA A 28 -22.24 1.66 2.73
N GLY A 29 -22.38 1.55 4.06
CA GLY A 29 -22.89 0.38 4.75
C GLY A 29 -21.84 -0.72 5.05
N ASN A 30 -22.25 -1.73 5.83
CA ASN A 30 -21.34 -2.73 6.40
C ASN A 30 -20.57 -3.56 5.35
N ALA A 31 -21.20 -3.90 4.22
CA ALA A 31 -20.54 -4.66 3.16
C ALA A 31 -19.31 -3.92 2.61
N ARG A 32 -19.37 -2.59 2.53
CA ARG A 32 -18.27 -1.78 2.03
C ARG A 32 -17.15 -1.62 3.06
N LYS A 33 -17.50 -1.56 4.35
CA LYS A 33 -16.52 -1.61 5.45
C LYS A 33 -15.73 -2.92 5.41
N GLN A 34 -16.44 -4.05 5.35
CA GLN A 34 -15.82 -5.37 5.30
C GLN A 34 -14.88 -5.53 4.09
N GLN A 35 -15.32 -5.15 2.88
CA GLN A 35 -14.46 -5.14 1.69
C GLN A 35 -13.18 -4.31 1.90
N SER A 36 -13.29 -3.18 2.61
CA SER A 36 -12.13 -2.33 2.89
C SER A 36 -11.18 -2.97 3.88
N GLU A 37 -11.70 -3.57 4.95
CA GLU A 37 -10.90 -4.28 5.95
C GLU A 37 -10.15 -5.47 5.33
N GLU A 38 -10.85 -6.31 4.57
CA GLU A 38 -10.27 -7.47 3.90
C GLU A 38 -9.17 -7.06 2.91
N CYS A 39 -9.42 -6.02 2.11
CA CYS A 39 -8.43 -5.51 1.16
C CYS A 39 -7.18 -4.97 1.90
N LEU A 40 -7.36 -4.19 2.98
CA LEU A 40 -6.25 -3.65 3.77
C LEU A 40 -5.44 -4.74 4.47
N GLN A 41 -6.09 -5.78 4.99
CA GLN A 41 -5.40 -6.95 5.56
C GLN A 41 -4.56 -7.67 4.50
N ARG A 42 -5.10 -7.85 3.29
CA ARG A 42 -4.35 -8.44 2.17
C ARG A 42 -3.15 -7.60 1.76
N VAL A 43 -3.23 -6.26 1.82
CA VAL A 43 -2.04 -5.40 1.63
C VAL A 43 -0.94 -5.72 2.65
N ILE A 44 -1.30 -5.84 3.93
CA ILE A 44 -0.33 -6.18 4.99
C ILE A 44 0.30 -7.56 4.74
N ILE A 45 -0.51 -8.54 4.33
CA ILE A 45 -0.02 -9.88 3.99
C ILE A 45 0.93 -9.83 2.79
N ALA A 46 0.57 -9.12 1.72
CA ALA A 46 1.41 -8.96 0.53
C ALA A 46 2.76 -8.31 0.86
N VAL A 47 2.77 -7.28 1.71
CA VAL A 47 4.01 -6.69 2.25
C VAL A 47 4.89 -7.77 2.87
N ARG A 48 4.34 -8.57 3.80
CA ARG A 48 5.10 -9.56 4.56
C ARG A 48 5.60 -10.70 3.68
N LYS A 49 4.76 -11.23 2.78
CA LYS A 49 5.14 -12.25 1.79
C LYS A 49 6.31 -11.78 0.93
N THR A 50 6.20 -10.55 0.43
CA THR A 50 7.23 -9.96 -0.42
C THR A 50 8.54 -9.75 0.36
N ALA A 51 8.46 -9.27 1.61
CA ALA A 51 9.64 -9.10 2.46
C ALA A 51 10.32 -10.44 2.80
N VAL A 52 9.56 -11.52 2.98
CA VAL A 52 10.11 -12.88 3.11
C VAL A 52 10.86 -13.29 1.86
N TYR A 53 10.31 -13.00 0.68
CA TYR A 53 10.98 -13.30 -0.59
C TYR A 53 12.25 -12.47 -0.80
N CYS A 54 12.25 -11.18 -0.45
CA CYS A 54 13.48 -10.38 -0.45
C CYS A 54 14.57 -11.02 0.44
N ARG A 55 14.23 -11.44 1.66
CA ARG A 55 15.19 -12.15 2.53
C ARG A 55 15.67 -13.48 1.95
N TYR A 56 14.82 -14.18 1.19
CA TYR A 56 15.21 -15.39 0.48
C TYR A 56 16.30 -15.06 -0.56
N LEU A 57 16.13 -14.00 -1.35
CA LEU A 57 17.14 -13.52 -2.29
C LEU A 57 18.42 -13.04 -1.58
N ASP A 58 18.29 -12.29 -0.49
CA ASP A 58 19.43 -11.78 0.31
C ASP A 58 20.31 -12.91 0.86
N ASN A 59 19.72 -14.09 1.08
CA ASN A 59 20.44 -15.30 1.50
C ASN A 59 21.18 -16.02 0.35
N GLY A 60 21.28 -15.39 -0.83
CA GLY A 60 21.99 -15.93 -2.00
C GLY A 60 21.22 -17.01 -2.76
N ASN A 61 19.91 -17.14 -2.53
CA ASN A 61 19.10 -18.06 -3.31
C ASN A 61 18.82 -17.48 -4.70
N ASN A 62 18.61 -18.37 -5.68
CA ASN A 62 18.29 -17.96 -7.04
C ASN A 62 16.87 -17.36 -7.13
N PRO A 63 16.66 -16.34 -7.98
CA PRO A 63 15.33 -15.84 -8.30
C PRO A 63 14.38 -16.94 -8.79
N ASP A 64 13.14 -16.89 -8.32
CA ASP A 64 12.05 -17.76 -8.73
C ASP A 64 11.02 -16.92 -9.49
N TYR A 65 11.04 -17.06 -10.83
CA TYR A 65 10.17 -16.30 -11.72
C TYR A 65 8.67 -16.55 -11.45
N VAL A 66 8.28 -17.77 -11.10
CA VAL A 66 6.87 -18.08 -10.81
C VAL A 66 6.43 -17.30 -9.58
N ARG A 67 7.27 -17.28 -8.55
CA ARG A 67 7.00 -16.55 -7.31
C ARG A 67 6.99 -15.03 -7.51
N GLU A 68 7.88 -14.51 -8.35
CA GLU A 68 7.92 -13.09 -8.71
C GLU A 68 6.68 -12.66 -9.49
N SER A 69 6.25 -13.49 -10.46
CA SER A 69 5.01 -13.29 -11.20
C SER A 69 3.81 -13.26 -10.25
N ASP A 70 3.71 -14.21 -9.32
CA ASP A 70 2.63 -14.26 -8.33
C ASP A 70 2.61 -13.01 -7.44
N ILE A 71 3.78 -12.57 -6.97
CA ILE A 71 3.92 -11.33 -6.19
C ILE A 71 3.45 -10.13 -7.03
N SER A 72 3.88 -10.02 -8.29
CA SER A 72 3.48 -8.94 -9.19
C SER A 72 1.97 -8.90 -9.40
N CYS A 73 1.35 -10.06 -9.65
CA CYS A 73 -0.10 -10.19 -9.80
C CYS A 73 -0.84 -9.82 -8.51
N GLU A 74 -0.38 -10.28 -7.34
CA GLU A 74 -0.99 -9.96 -6.04
C GLU A 74 -0.98 -8.44 -5.79
N TRP A 75 0.14 -7.76 -6.03
CA TRP A 75 0.25 -6.31 -5.90
C TRP A 75 -0.65 -5.55 -6.90
N THR A 76 -0.75 -6.04 -8.12
CA THR A 76 -1.61 -5.45 -9.16
C THR A 76 -3.09 -5.58 -8.81
N ALA A 77 -3.51 -6.76 -8.34
CA ALA A 77 -4.88 -6.99 -7.90
C ALA A 77 -5.25 -6.05 -6.73
N LEU A 78 -4.36 -5.92 -5.74
CA LEU A 78 -4.54 -5.00 -4.62
C LEU A 78 -4.68 -3.54 -5.07
N ALA A 79 -3.88 -3.10 -6.04
CA ALA A 79 -3.99 -1.75 -6.58
C ALA A 79 -5.37 -1.49 -7.18
N LEU A 80 -5.90 -2.43 -7.98
CA LEU A 80 -7.22 -2.30 -8.60
C LEU A 80 -8.35 -2.31 -7.55
N GLU A 81 -8.25 -3.15 -6.53
CA GLU A 81 -9.22 -3.19 -5.43
C GLU A 81 -9.22 -1.89 -4.63
N LEU A 82 -8.04 -1.37 -4.27
CA LEU A 82 -7.91 -0.10 -3.55
C LEU A 82 -8.42 1.10 -4.35
N GLU A 83 -8.26 1.10 -5.68
CA GLU A 83 -8.87 2.12 -6.55
C GLU A 83 -10.39 2.08 -6.50
N LYS A 84 -10.98 0.88 -6.55
CA LYS A 84 -12.42 0.70 -6.37
C LYS A 84 -12.85 1.25 -5.02
N LEU A 85 -12.06 1.04 -3.96
CA LEU A 85 -12.27 1.55 -2.59
C LEU A 85 -11.99 3.05 -2.41
N LYS A 86 -11.54 3.75 -3.47
CA LYS A 86 -11.12 5.17 -3.45
C LYS A 86 -9.91 5.46 -2.55
N LEU A 87 -9.12 4.44 -2.22
CA LEU A 87 -7.86 4.55 -1.49
C LEU A 87 -6.68 4.77 -2.46
N THR A 88 -6.79 5.80 -3.29
CA THR A 88 -5.94 6.00 -4.49
C THR A 88 -4.45 6.15 -4.18
N ALA A 89 -4.09 6.80 -3.06
CA ALA A 89 -2.70 6.94 -2.65
C ALA A 89 -2.05 5.59 -2.32
N LEU A 90 -2.76 4.71 -1.61
CA LEU A 90 -2.28 3.37 -1.31
C LEU A 90 -2.30 2.47 -2.54
N ALA A 91 -3.32 2.62 -3.40
CA ALA A 91 -3.41 1.92 -4.66
C ALA A 91 -2.21 2.20 -5.58
N LYS A 92 -1.81 3.47 -5.70
CA LYS A 92 -0.63 3.88 -6.49
C LYS A 92 0.64 3.19 -5.98
N LYS A 93 0.83 3.09 -4.66
CA LYS A 93 1.98 2.41 -4.07
C LYS A 93 1.98 0.91 -4.39
N CYS A 94 0.82 0.26 -4.29
CA CYS A 94 0.65 -1.15 -4.66
C CYS A 94 0.93 -1.37 -6.15
N ARG A 95 0.48 -0.46 -7.03
CA ARG A 95 0.73 -0.54 -8.47
C ARG A 95 2.23 -0.46 -8.80
N VAL A 96 2.95 0.49 -8.19
CA VAL A 96 4.41 0.60 -8.36
C VAL A 96 5.11 -0.68 -7.90
N LYS A 97 4.65 -1.32 -6.82
CA LYS A 97 5.18 -2.62 -6.39
C LYS A 97 4.88 -3.74 -7.39
N GLY A 98 3.68 -3.79 -7.97
CA GLY A 98 3.36 -4.75 -9.03
C GLY A 98 4.31 -4.62 -10.22
N TRP A 99 4.54 -3.40 -10.69
CA TRP A 99 5.48 -3.11 -11.77
C TRP A 99 6.93 -3.44 -11.44
N TYR A 100 7.37 -3.19 -10.20
CA TYR A 100 8.71 -3.55 -9.77
C TYR A 100 8.94 -5.07 -9.79
N TRP A 101 7.96 -5.86 -9.39
CA TRP A 101 8.07 -7.33 -9.41
C TRP A 101 7.80 -7.95 -10.77
N GLU A 102 7.15 -7.22 -11.68
CA GLU A 102 7.06 -7.57 -13.11
C GLU A 102 8.42 -7.43 -13.80
N ASP A 103 9.14 -6.35 -13.47
CA ASP A 103 10.46 -6.02 -14.01
C ASP A 103 11.26 -5.20 -12.99
N GLN A 104 12.20 -5.86 -12.30
CA GLN A 104 13.01 -5.23 -11.26
C GLN A 104 14.00 -4.19 -11.82
N GLY A 105 14.23 -4.17 -13.14
CA GLY A 105 15.04 -3.16 -13.83
C GLY A 105 14.25 -1.92 -14.24
N ARG A 106 12.91 -1.92 -14.07
CA ARG A 106 12.04 -0.85 -14.55
C ARG A 106 12.25 0.50 -13.84
N PHE A 107 12.64 0.48 -12.57
CA PHE A 107 12.80 1.68 -11.75
C PHE A 107 14.12 1.68 -11.01
N ASP A 108 14.74 2.85 -10.90
CA ASP A 108 15.90 3.05 -10.04
C ASP A 108 15.49 3.19 -8.57
N GLU A 109 16.47 3.02 -7.67
CA GLU A 109 16.25 3.13 -6.22
C GLU A 109 15.77 4.54 -5.80
N VAL A 110 16.14 5.58 -6.56
CA VAL A 110 15.76 6.97 -6.28
C VAL A 110 14.25 7.12 -6.44
N PHE A 111 13.70 6.66 -7.57
CA PHE A 111 12.27 6.67 -7.84
C PHE A 111 11.48 5.89 -6.80
N LEU A 112 11.95 4.69 -6.42
CA LEU A 112 11.30 3.87 -5.39
C LEU A 112 11.26 4.57 -4.02
N LYS A 113 12.33 5.31 -3.68
CA LYS A 113 12.41 6.08 -2.44
C LYS A 113 11.48 7.30 -2.48
N GLU A 114 11.50 8.07 -3.58
CA GLU A 114 10.65 9.25 -3.77
C GLU A 114 9.16 8.91 -3.82
N ALA A 115 8.80 7.77 -4.42
CA ALA A 115 7.44 7.27 -4.46
C ALA A 115 6.91 6.81 -3.07
N GLN A 116 7.76 6.79 -2.04
CA GLN A 116 7.45 6.29 -0.69
C GLN A 116 6.83 4.89 -0.72
N VAL A 117 7.36 4.01 -1.59
CA VAL A 117 6.86 2.64 -1.78
C VAL A 117 7.62 1.60 -0.95
N SER A 118 8.29 2.02 0.13
CA SER A 118 8.89 1.06 1.05
C SER A 118 7.81 0.19 1.69
N PHE A 119 8.15 -1.07 1.99
CA PHE A 119 7.26 -2.01 2.66
C PHE A 119 6.70 -1.44 3.96
N GLU A 120 7.55 -0.81 4.77
CA GLU A 120 7.16 -0.14 6.00
C GLU A 120 6.11 0.96 5.76
N HIS A 121 6.29 1.81 4.75
CA HIS A 121 5.34 2.88 4.45
C HIS A 121 3.98 2.33 4.00
N ILE A 122 3.97 1.28 3.18
CA ILE A 122 2.74 0.63 2.71
C ILE A 122 2.01 -0.03 3.87
N GLU A 123 2.70 -0.85 4.68
CA GLU A 123 2.12 -1.54 5.85
C GLU A 123 1.60 -0.54 6.89
N LYS A 124 2.36 0.53 7.18
CA LYS A 124 1.92 1.61 8.07
C LYS A 124 0.67 2.30 7.56
N SER A 125 0.61 2.62 6.25
CA SER A 125 -0.57 3.24 5.64
C SER A 125 -1.79 2.33 5.76
N ALA A 126 -1.64 1.04 5.45
CA ALA A 126 -2.71 0.05 5.55
C ALA A 126 -3.21 -0.11 7.00
N THR A 127 -2.28 -0.18 7.95
CA THR A 127 -2.58 -0.31 9.39
C THR A 127 -3.31 0.91 9.95
N ILE A 128 -2.91 2.12 9.57
CA ILE A 128 -3.60 3.35 9.98
C ILE A 128 -5.04 3.35 9.47
N LEU A 129 -5.25 3.00 8.19
CA LEU A 129 -6.59 2.94 7.60
C LEU A 129 -7.45 1.87 8.26
N LEU A 130 -6.89 0.69 8.52
CA LEU A 130 -7.58 -0.42 9.18
C LEU A 130 -8.04 -0.03 10.59
N ASN A 131 -7.13 0.55 11.39
CA ASN A 131 -7.45 1.05 12.72
C ASN A 131 -8.52 2.14 12.70
N ALA A 132 -8.58 2.93 11.63
CA ALA A 132 -9.56 3.99 11.50
C ALA A 132 -10.96 3.44 11.16
N ILE A 133 -11.06 2.32 10.44
CA ILE A 133 -12.33 1.58 10.27
C ILE A 133 -12.78 0.98 11.60
N SER A 134 -11.89 0.29 12.32
CA SER A 134 -12.27 -0.39 13.59
C SER A 134 -12.72 0.55 14.70
N LYS A 135 -12.38 1.85 14.59
CA LYS A 135 -12.80 2.91 15.53
C LYS A 135 -14.03 3.69 15.05
N SER A 136 -14.62 3.34 13.90
CA SER A 136 -15.72 4.06 13.24
C SER A 136 -17.05 3.32 13.22
#